data_AF-A0A255U917-F1
#
_entry.id   AF-A0A255U917-F1
#
_cell.length_a   1.000
_cell.length_b   1.000
_cell.length_c   1.000
_cell.angle_alpha   90.00
_cell.angle_beta   90.00
_cell.angle_gamma   90.00
#
_symmetry.space_group_name_H-M   'P 1'
#
loop_
_entity.id
_entity.type
_entity.pdbx_description
1 polymer ?
#
loop_
_entity_poly.entity_id
_entity_poly.type
_entity_poly.pdbx_seq_one_letter_code
_entity_poly.pdbx_strand_id
1 'polypeptide(L)'
;MIKVATLSFQNAYNYGAVFQVAALQHIITELGADCDIIDYRCPAIDRQYDFLPLRLNRTIINAIRANLVIAPFIRSKKRNFLTWMDSYKKTQVITSKEQLKELNSQYDKFVVGSDQVWNLKCQGHDSSFFLDFVSDGSKKIAYAASFGTFKIDNDDKDFYRRYLKDFHKISVREKSGIPLVKGLGGADSVECIDPVLLAGQEFWKSKIGDASVTCDKYIFVYQLSRNMNIPSFAKKLARDKKLKILFVT
;
A
#
# COMPACT_ATOMS: atom_id res chain seq x y z
N MET A 1 19.23 13.75 14.72
CA MET A 1 18.61 12.55 14.12
C MET A 1 18.01 12.99 12.79
N ILE A 2 18.22 12.25 11.71
CA ILE A 2 17.65 12.58 10.39
C ILE A 2 16.14 12.37 10.46
N LYS A 3 15.36 13.33 9.94
CA LYS A 3 13.90 13.22 9.83
C LYS A 3 13.49 12.75 8.45
N VAL A 4 12.74 11.66 8.39
CA VAL A 4 12.28 11.02 7.16
C VAL A 4 10.75 10.98 7.14
N ALA A 5 10.15 11.33 6.01
CA ALA A 5 8.72 11.16 5.78
C ALA A 5 8.48 10.12 4.70
N THR A 6 7.65 9.10 5.00
CA THR A 6 7.27 8.06 4.04
C THR A 6 5.88 8.33 3.47
N LEU A 7 5.70 8.15 2.16
CA LEU A 7 4.40 8.20 1.48
C LEU A 7 4.13 6.87 0.76
N SER A 8 2.93 6.31 0.94
CA SER A 8 2.53 5.08 0.28
C SER A 8 1.00 4.98 0.22
N PHE A 9 0.46 3.77 0.10
CA PHE A 9 -0.98 3.55 0.18
C PHE A 9 -1.46 3.34 1.63
N GLN A 10 -1.08 4.23 2.57
CA GLN A 10 -1.45 4.11 4.00
C GLN A 10 -2.96 4.09 4.26
N ASN A 11 -3.74 4.67 3.35
CA ASN A 11 -5.21 4.73 3.42
C ASN A 11 -5.91 3.64 2.59
N ALA A 12 -5.15 2.71 2.00
CA ALA A 12 -5.71 1.53 1.35
C ALA A 12 -5.96 0.44 2.40
N TYR A 13 -7.23 0.11 2.66
CA TYR A 13 -7.64 -0.91 3.64
C TYR A 13 -7.40 -2.35 3.14
N ASN A 14 -6.15 -2.63 2.76
CA ASN A 14 -5.66 -3.94 2.36
C ASN A 14 -4.38 -4.28 3.14
N TYR A 15 -4.22 -5.56 3.48
CA TYR A 15 -3.09 -6.03 4.28
C TYR A 15 -1.73 -5.76 3.63
N GLY A 16 -1.62 -5.92 2.31
CA GLY A 16 -0.38 -5.69 1.59
C GLY A 16 0.13 -4.25 1.71
N ALA A 17 -0.75 -3.25 1.50
CA ALA A 17 -0.34 -1.85 1.62
C ALA A 17 -0.01 -1.46 3.06
N VAL A 18 -0.87 -1.84 4.01
CA VAL A 18 -0.70 -1.47 5.42
C VAL A 18 0.56 -2.11 5.99
N PHE A 19 0.86 -3.37 5.64
CA PHE A 19 2.08 -4.05 6.09
C PHE A 19 3.33 -3.47 5.45
N GLN A 20 3.29 -3.06 4.18
CA GLN A 20 4.43 -2.38 3.55
C GLN A 20 4.72 -1.03 4.22
N VAL A 21 3.69 -0.26 4.57
CA VAL A 21 3.83 1.00 5.33
C VAL A 21 4.44 0.74 6.71
N ALA A 22 3.92 -0.27 7.43
CA ALA A 22 4.43 -0.71 8.73
C ALA A 22 5.94 -0.95 8.70
N ALA A 23 6.32 -1.81 7.75
CA ALA A 23 7.64 -2.38 7.67
C ALA A 23 8.64 -1.34 7.20
N LEU A 24 8.24 -0.46 6.27
CA LEU A 24 9.10 0.62 5.80
C LEU A 24 9.40 1.62 6.92
N GLN A 25 8.39 2.06 7.69
CA GLN A 25 8.63 2.93 8.84
C GLN A 25 9.55 2.24 9.86
N HIS A 26 9.28 0.98 10.19
CA HIS A 26 10.11 0.22 11.12
C HIS A 26 11.57 0.13 10.69
N ILE A 27 11.84 -0.26 9.44
CA ILE A 27 13.20 -0.37 8.91
C ILE A 27 13.93 0.97 8.93
N ILE A 28 13.27 2.07 8.53
CA ILE A 28 13.88 3.40 8.55
C ILE A 28 14.21 3.83 9.99
N THR A 29 13.34 3.51 10.95
CA THR A 29 13.59 3.77 12.37
C THR A 29 14.73 2.92 12.92
N GLU A 30 14.83 1.64 12.57
CA GLU A 30 15.96 0.78 12.95
C GLU A 30 17.30 1.25 12.38
N LEU A 31 17.29 1.89 11.21
CA LEU A 31 18.46 2.54 10.62
C LEU A 31 18.85 3.86 11.33
N GLY A 32 18.13 4.28 12.37
CA GLY A 32 18.47 5.42 13.22
C GLY A 32 17.84 6.76 12.81
N ALA A 33 16.82 6.76 11.95
CA ALA A 33 16.10 7.96 11.56
C ALA A 33 14.76 8.12 12.31
N ASP A 34 14.33 9.36 12.49
CA ASP A 34 12.98 9.68 12.98
C ASP A 34 12.02 9.65 11.79
N CYS A 35 11.10 8.69 11.77
CA CYS A 35 10.29 8.39 10.59
C CYS A 35 8.80 8.63 10.82
N ASP A 36 8.20 9.50 10.02
CA ASP A 36 6.76 9.74 10.00
C ASP A 36 6.12 9.22 8.72
N ILE A 37 4.92 8.66 8.82
CA ILE A 37 4.09 8.37 7.66
C ILE A 37 3.29 9.64 7.32
N ILE A 38 3.37 10.08 6.06
CA ILE A 38 2.54 11.17 5.56
C ILE A 38 1.10 10.65 5.47
N ASP A 39 0.20 11.13 6.34
CA ASP A 39 -1.23 10.77 6.30
C ASP A 39 -1.96 11.54 5.20
N TYR A 40 -1.56 11.27 3.96
CA TYR A 40 -2.13 11.90 2.77
C TYR A 40 -3.43 11.21 2.33
N ARG A 41 -4.46 12.03 2.08
CA ARG A 41 -5.75 11.63 1.52
C ARG A 41 -5.75 11.81 0.01
N CYS A 42 -5.45 10.74 -0.70
CA CYS A 42 -5.55 10.70 -2.16
C CYS A 42 -7.00 10.40 -2.58
N PRO A 43 -7.69 11.30 -3.32
CA PRO A 43 -9.10 11.10 -3.68
C PRO A 43 -9.39 9.83 -4.48
N ALA A 44 -8.46 9.38 -5.33
CA ALA A 44 -8.64 8.18 -6.14
C ALA A 44 -8.58 6.91 -5.28
N ILE A 45 -7.70 6.88 -4.28
CA ILE A 45 -7.58 5.76 -3.33
C ILE A 45 -8.78 5.78 -2.38
N ASP A 46 -9.06 6.91 -1.75
CA ASP A 46 -10.18 7.03 -0.80
C ASP A 46 -11.49 6.59 -1.47
N ARG A 47 -11.75 7.02 -2.71
CA ARG A 47 -12.92 6.59 -3.48
C ARG A 47 -13.01 5.06 -3.61
N GLN A 48 -11.91 4.35 -3.86
CA GLN A 48 -11.91 2.90 -3.98
C GLN A 48 -12.33 2.19 -2.69
N TYR A 49 -12.06 2.81 -1.54
CA TYR A 49 -12.31 2.24 -0.21
C TYR A 49 -13.51 2.85 0.53
N ASP A 50 -14.07 3.95 0.04
CA ASP A 50 -15.24 4.64 0.59
C ASP A 50 -16.56 4.17 -0.03
N PHE A 51 -16.53 3.31 -1.07
CA PHE A 51 -17.74 2.69 -1.61
C PHE A 51 -18.41 1.78 -0.57
N LEU A 52 -19.28 2.38 0.23
CA LEU A 52 -20.42 1.67 0.78
C LEU A 52 -21.20 1.02 -0.36
N PRO A 53 -21.77 -0.17 -0.15
CA PRO A 53 -22.57 -0.88 -1.13
C PRO A 53 -23.93 -0.18 -1.32
N LEU A 54 -23.94 1.05 -1.83
CA LEU A 54 -25.16 1.81 -2.15
C LEU A 54 -25.47 1.78 -3.65
N ARG A 55 -24.56 1.26 -4.48
CA ARG A 55 -24.86 0.92 -5.88
C ARG A 55 -25.13 -0.58 -6.02
N LEU A 56 -26.22 -1.05 -5.41
CA LEU A 56 -26.74 -2.40 -5.68
C LEU A 56 -28.23 -2.29 -6.06
N ASN A 57 -28.49 -2.61 -7.33
CA ASN A 57 -29.74 -3.00 -7.98
C ASN A 57 -31.08 -2.98 -7.20
N ARG A 58 -32.12 -2.58 -7.96
CA ARG A 58 -33.56 -2.27 -7.70
C ARG A 58 -34.41 -3.19 -6.79
N THR A 59 -33.87 -4.12 -6.00
CA THR A 59 -34.66 -5.07 -5.18
C THR A 59 -34.40 -4.94 -3.68
N ILE A 60 -35.49 -4.97 -2.90
CA ILE A 60 -35.50 -4.79 -1.43
C ILE A 60 -34.58 -5.80 -0.72
N ILE A 61 -34.55 -7.06 -1.15
CA ILE A 61 -33.72 -8.12 -0.53
C ILE A 61 -32.22 -7.80 -0.66
N ASN A 62 -31.80 -7.27 -1.81
CA ASN A 62 -30.40 -6.91 -2.03
C ASN A 62 -30.02 -5.65 -1.22
N ALA A 63 -30.95 -4.70 -1.06
CA ALA A 63 -30.77 -3.55 -0.18
C ALA A 63 -30.62 -3.97 1.30
N ILE A 64 -31.43 -4.93 1.77
CA ILE A 64 -31.33 -5.47 3.14
C ILE A 64 -29.97 -6.15 3.35
N ARG A 65 -29.56 -7.05 2.44
CA ARG A 65 -28.24 -7.73 2.53
C ARG A 65 -27.08 -6.74 2.52
N ALA A 66 -27.15 -5.72 1.64
CA ALA A 66 -26.13 -4.68 1.54
C ALA A 66 -25.98 -3.90 2.86
N ASN A 67 -27.10 -3.53 3.50
CA ASN A 67 -27.08 -2.70 4.70
C ASN A 67 -26.85 -3.47 6.01
N LEU A 68 -27.33 -4.71 6.13
CA LEU A 68 -27.25 -5.47 7.39
C LEU A 68 -26.03 -6.38 7.49
N VAL A 69 -25.44 -6.80 6.37
CA VAL A 69 -24.31 -7.74 6.37
C VAL A 69 -23.07 -7.12 5.76
N ILE A 70 -23.17 -6.59 4.55
CA ILE A 70 -22.00 -6.11 3.80
C ILE A 70 -21.46 -4.80 4.39
N ALA A 71 -22.31 -3.82 4.62
CA ALA A 71 -21.89 -2.52 5.12
C ALA A 71 -21.26 -2.58 6.54
N PRO A 72 -21.82 -3.29 7.54
CA PRO A 72 -21.19 -3.44 8.85
C PRO A 72 -19.83 -4.16 8.77
N PHE A 73 -19.72 -5.20 7.93
CA PHE A 73 -18.47 -5.90 7.70
C PHE A 73 -17.38 -4.99 7.11
N ILE A 74 -17.71 -4.23 6.05
CA ILE A 74 -16.78 -3.27 5.44
C ILE A 74 -16.37 -2.20 6.44
N ARG A 75 -17.32 -1.65 7.21
CA ARG A 75 -17.04 -0.64 8.26
C ARG A 75 -16.14 -1.19 9.35
N SER A 76 -16.39 -2.42 9.82
CA SER A 76 -15.55 -3.09 10.81
C SER A 76 -14.14 -3.33 10.27
N LYS A 77 -14.00 -3.84 9.04
CA LYS A 77 -12.72 -4.01 8.37
C LYS A 77 -11.95 -2.69 8.28
N LYS A 78 -12.58 -1.62 7.77
CA LYS A 78 -12.01 -0.27 7.69
C LYS A 78 -11.56 0.22 9.07
N ARG A 79 -12.40 0.06 10.10
CA ARG A 79 -12.06 0.43 11.48
C ARG A 79 -10.81 -0.30 11.97
N ASN A 80 -10.71 -1.60 11.75
CA ASN A 80 -9.56 -2.40 12.18
C ASN A 80 -8.25 -1.91 11.54
N PHE A 81 -8.26 -1.60 10.24
CA PHE A 81 -7.10 -1.03 9.58
C PHE A 81 -6.73 0.35 10.11
N LEU A 82 -7.71 1.24 10.32
CA LEU A 82 -7.45 2.56 10.90
C LEU A 82 -6.86 2.46 12.30
N THR A 83 -7.45 1.65 13.17
CA THR A 83 -6.97 1.41 14.53
C THR A 83 -5.56 0.82 14.54
N TRP A 84 -5.26 -0.10 13.63
CA TRP A 84 -3.89 -0.61 13.47
C TRP A 84 -2.93 0.53 13.05
N MET A 85 -3.33 1.36 12.08
CA MET A 85 -2.50 2.46 11.55
C MET A 85 -2.28 3.58 12.57
N ASP A 86 -3.15 3.72 13.57
CA ASP A 86 -3.01 4.69 14.66
C ASP A 86 -1.87 4.35 15.63
N SER A 87 -1.36 3.12 15.61
CA SER A 87 -0.17 2.73 16.39
C SER A 87 1.16 3.17 15.76
N TYR A 88 1.13 3.78 14.57
CA TYR A 88 2.30 4.22 13.82
C TYR A 88 2.42 5.74 13.82
N LYS A 89 3.66 6.24 13.80
CA LYS A 89 3.92 7.68 13.84
C LYS A 89 3.52 8.31 12.51
N LYS A 90 2.64 9.31 12.55
CA LYS A 90 2.05 9.94 11.36
C LYS A 90 2.14 11.46 11.45
N THR A 91 2.15 12.11 10.29
CA THR A 91 1.84 13.54 10.21
C THR A 91 0.39 13.79 10.61
N GLN A 92 0.03 15.07 10.76
CA GLN A 92 -1.37 15.47 10.65
C GLN A 92 -1.97 15.03 9.30
N VAL A 93 -3.30 14.89 9.25
CA VAL A 93 -4.01 14.54 8.01
C VAL A 93 -3.76 15.62 6.96
N ILE A 94 -3.35 15.21 5.77
CA ILE A 94 -3.06 16.10 4.64
C ILE A 94 -4.05 15.80 3.51
N THR A 95 -4.71 16.84 3.03
CA THR A 95 -5.76 16.74 1.99
C THR A 95 -5.44 17.58 0.75
N SER A 96 -4.38 18.38 0.77
CA SER A 96 -3.97 19.22 -0.35
C SER A 96 -2.46 19.14 -0.64
N LYS A 97 -2.08 19.54 -1.86
CA LYS A 97 -0.67 19.62 -2.25
C LYS A 97 0.06 20.76 -1.56
N GLU A 98 -0.65 21.82 -1.18
CA GLU A 98 -0.11 22.96 -0.45
C GLU A 98 0.39 22.50 0.92
N GLN A 99 -0.42 21.71 1.63
CA GLN A 99 -0.03 21.09 2.90
C GLN A 99 1.13 20.11 2.74
N LEU A 100 1.20 19.36 1.63
CA LEU A 100 2.38 18.51 1.35
C LEU A 100 3.66 19.35 1.18
N LYS A 101 3.57 20.51 0.53
CA LYS A 101 4.73 21.40 0.33
C LYS A 101 5.26 21.94 1.67
N GLU A 102 4.41 22.18 2.66
CA GLU A 102 4.80 22.62 4.01
C GLU A 102 5.73 21.63 4.72
N LEU A 103 5.75 20.36 4.30
CA LEU A 103 6.64 19.34 4.87
C LEU A 103 8.11 19.54 4.50
N ASN A 104 8.43 20.30 3.43
CA ASN A 104 9.81 20.49 2.96
C ASN A 104 10.74 21.11 4.01
N SER A 105 10.19 21.94 4.91
CA SER A 105 10.92 22.56 6.02
C SER A 105 11.03 21.67 7.25
N GLN A 106 10.28 20.56 7.30
CA GLN A 106 10.17 19.69 8.47
C GLN A 106 11.01 18.40 8.36
N TYR A 107 11.25 17.94 7.12
CA TYR A 107 11.93 16.67 6.85
C TYR A 107 13.20 16.84 6.00
N ASP A 108 14.18 15.99 6.30
CA ASP A 108 15.45 15.94 5.59
C ASP A 108 15.33 15.08 4.32
N LYS A 109 14.52 14.02 4.36
CA LYS A 109 14.29 13.08 3.25
C LYS A 109 12.83 12.68 3.13
N PHE A 110 12.41 12.37 1.91
CA PHE A 110 11.10 11.85 1.56
C PHE A 110 11.27 10.52 0.85
N VAL A 111 10.57 9.50 1.33
CA VAL A 111 10.62 8.15 0.77
C VAL A 111 9.24 7.78 0.26
N VAL A 112 9.13 7.39 -1.01
CA VAL A 112 7.89 6.82 -1.57
C VAL A 112 8.05 5.32 -1.81
N GLY A 113 7.00 4.54 -1.54
CA GLY A 113 7.01 3.09 -1.76
C GLY A 113 6.57 2.28 -0.54
N SER A 114 6.69 0.95 -0.55
CA SER A 114 7.13 0.08 -1.66
C SER A 114 6.00 -0.49 -2.54
N ASP A 115 4.76 -0.03 -2.34
CA ASP A 115 3.63 -0.66 -3.02
C ASP A 115 3.57 -0.25 -4.51
N GLN A 116 2.45 -0.53 -5.15
CA GLN A 116 2.13 -0.07 -6.50
C GLN A 116 1.91 1.46 -6.59
N VAL A 117 2.68 2.26 -5.85
CA VAL A 117 2.64 3.72 -5.79
C VAL A 117 2.83 4.37 -7.17
N TRP A 118 3.50 3.67 -8.08
CA TRP A 118 3.69 4.09 -9.47
C TRP A 118 2.68 3.50 -10.45
N ASN A 119 1.64 2.80 -9.98
CA ASN A 119 0.54 2.39 -10.82
C ASN A 119 -0.48 3.54 -10.95
N LEU A 120 -0.51 4.24 -12.09
CA LEU A 120 -1.39 5.40 -12.29
C LEU A 120 -2.88 5.04 -12.17
N LYS A 121 -3.25 3.78 -12.43
CA LYS A 121 -4.63 3.29 -12.25
C LYS A 121 -5.03 3.18 -10.78
N CYS A 122 -4.07 2.95 -9.88
CA CYS A 122 -4.32 2.87 -8.44
C CYS A 122 -4.48 4.26 -7.80
N GLN A 123 -3.63 5.23 -8.17
CA GLN A 123 -3.60 6.54 -7.53
C GLN A 123 -4.30 7.66 -8.34
N GLY A 124 -4.71 7.42 -9.59
CA GLY A 124 -5.47 8.37 -10.40
C GLY A 124 -4.67 9.57 -10.91
N HIS A 125 -3.46 9.33 -11.43
CA HIS A 125 -2.51 10.35 -11.93
C HIS A 125 -2.12 11.45 -10.93
N ASP A 126 -2.26 11.18 -9.63
CA ASP A 126 -1.74 11.97 -8.54
C ASP A 126 -0.21 11.89 -8.45
N SER A 127 0.47 12.95 -8.91
CA SER A 127 1.93 13.06 -8.89
C SER A 127 2.54 13.20 -7.49
N SER A 128 1.74 13.28 -6.43
CA SER A 128 2.24 13.27 -5.05
C SER A 128 3.02 11.98 -4.74
N PHE A 129 2.63 10.84 -5.35
CA PHE A 129 3.35 9.56 -5.28
C PHE A 129 4.67 9.52 -6.06
N PHE A 130 5.00 10.63 -6.73
CA PHE A 130 6.32 10.87 -7.31
C PHE A 130 7.06 11.99 -6.57
N LEU A 131 6.56 12.37 -5.40
CA LEU A 131 7.14 13.40 -4.54
C LEU A 131 7.28 14.75 -5.27
N ASP A 132 6.32 15.11 -6.14
CA ASP A 132 6.37 16.35 -6.92
C ASP A 132 6.28 17.62 -6.06
N PHE A 133 5.72 17.51 -4.85
CA PHE A 133 5.67 18.58 -3.85
C PHE A 133 7.01 18.85 -3.17
N VAL A 134 8.01 17.97 -3.34
CA VAL A 134 9.34 18.14 -2.76
C VAL A 134 10.19 19.03 -3.67
N SER A 135 10.67 20.16 -3.16
CA SER A 135 11.38 21.17 -3.95
C SER A 135 12.83 20.80 -4.25
N ASP A 136 13.49 20.10 -3.31
CA ASP A 136 14.86 19.61 -3.45
C ASP A 136 14.86 18.14 -3.88
N GLY A 137 15.23 17.88 -5.14
CA GLY A 137 15.35 16.54 -5.70
C GLY A 137 16.28 15.62 -4.92
N SER A 138 17.30 16.17 -4.24
CA SER A 138 18.23 15.41 -3.39
C SER A 138 17.55 14.73 -2.19
N LYS A 139 16.35 15.20 -1.83
CA LYS A 139 15.52 14.63 -0.76
C LYS A 139 14.59 13.52 -1.23
N LYS A 140 14.39 13.32 -2.54
CA LYS A 140 13.42 12.36 -3.10
C LYS A 140 14.02 10.97 -3.25
N ILE A 141 13.48 10.00 -2.55
CA ILE A 141 13.90 8.60 -2.60
C ILE A 141 12.70 7.71 -2.92
N ALA A 142 12.86 6.76 -3.83
CA ALA A 142 11.91 5.67 -4.02
C ALA A 142 12.49 4.39 -3.43
N TYR A 143 11.77 3.77 -2.49
CA TYR A 143 12.16 2.48 -1.90
C TYR A 143 11.24 1.37 -2.40
N ALA A 144 11.81 0.37 -3.09
CA ALA A 144 11.12 -0.78 -3.66
C ALA A 144 9.79 -0.39 -4.35
N ALA A 145 9.73 0.74 -5.06
CA ALA A 145 8.49 1.19 -5.69
C ALA A 145 8.10 0.25 -6.84
N SER A 146 6.80 0.00 -7.00
CA SER A 146 6.28 -0.90 -8.04
C SER A 146 5.39 -0.16 -9.03
N PHE A 147 5.56 -0.47 -10.32
CA PHE A 147 4.65 -0.03 -11.39
C PHE A 147 3.36 -0.86 -11.44
N GLY A 148 3.37 -2.08 -10.89
CA GLY A 148 2.24 -3.02 -11.01
C GLY A 148 1.99 -3.54 -12.43
N THR A 149 2.90 -3.27 -13.36
CA THR A 149 2.84 -3.66 -14.77
C THR A 149 4.24 -3.84 -15.35
N PHE A 150 4.34 -4.66 -16.39
CA PHE A 150 5.57 -4.86 -17.16
C PHE A 150 5.73 -3.87 -18.32
N LYS A 151 4.67 -3.11 -18.64
CA LYS A 151 4.63 -2.17 -19.76
C LYS A 151 3.85 -0.92 -19.37
N ILE A 152 4.36 0.23 -19.82
CA ILE A 152 3.74 1.53 -19.65
C ILE A 152 3.06 1.93 -20.95
N ASP A 153 1.78 2.32 -20.84
CA ASP A 153 0.97 2.81 -21.95
C ASP A 153 1.60 4.09 -22.53
N ASN A 154 1.53 4.28 -23.85
CA ASN A 154 2.22 5.41 -24.51
C ASN A 154 1.78 6.77 -23.96
N ASP A 155 0.49 6.92 -23.65
CA ASP A 155 -0.10 8.16 -23.15
C ASP A 155 0.40 8.53 -21.75
N ASP A 156 0.86 7.55 -20.96
CA ASP A 156 1.35 7.76 -19.61
C ASP A 156 2.87 8.05 -19.56
N LYS A 157 3.62 7.74 -20.63
CA LYS A 157 5.10 7.84 -20.64
C LYS A 157 5.61 9.22 -20.28
N ASP A 158 4.96 10.27 -20.75
CA ASP A 158 5.40 11.65 -20.49
C ASP A 158 5.16 12.06 -19.04
N PHE A 159 4.10 11.55 -18.41
CA PHE A 159 3.87 11.71 -16.98
C PHE A 159 5.03 11.09 -16.18
N TYR A 160 5.38 9.83 -16.45
CA TYR A 160 6.48 9.17 -15.75
C TYR A 160 7.83 9.86 -16.01
N ARG A 161 8.15 10.21 -17.27
CA ARG A 161 9.39 10.91 -17.62
C ARG A 161 9.54 12.23 -16.88
N ARG A 162 8.45 12.97 -16.73
CA ARG A 162 8.44 14.26 -16.03
C ARG A 162 8.89 14.10 -14.58
N TYR A 163 8.41 13.07 -13.88
CA TYR A 163 8.60 12.98 -12.44
C TYR A 163 9.71 12.00 -11.99
N LEU A 164 10.01 10.94 -12.76
CA LEU A 164 11.04 9.97 -12.38
C LEU A 164 12.47 10.55 -12.42
N LYS A 165 12.72 11.52 -13.30
CA LYS A 165 14.03 12.15 -13.44
C LYS A 165 14.46 12.97 -12.21
N ASP A 166 13.49 13.37 -11.37
CA ASP A 166 13.74 14.25 -10.22
C ASP A 166 14.14 13.48 -8.96
N PHE A 167 14.13 12.14 -9.00
CA PHE A 167 14.51 11.30 -7.86
C PHE A 167 16.02 11.24 -7.67
N HIS A 168 16.47 11.40 -6.42
CA HIS A 168 17.88 11.21 -6.06
C HIS A 168 18.30 9.74 -6.11
N LYS A 169 17.46 8.85 -5.58
CA LYS A 169 17.69 7.40 -5.58
C LYS A 169 16.39 6.67 -5.88
N ILE A 170 16.51 5.62 -6.69
CA ILE A 170 15.39 4.75 -7.03
C ILE A 170 15.77 3.31 -6.73
N SER A 171 14.89 2.62 -6.02
CA SER A 171 14.85 1.17 -6.03
C SER A 171 13.45 0.69 -6.37
N VAL A 172 13.37 -0.45 -7.05
CA VAL A 172 12.13 -1.07 -7.51
C VAL A 172 11.98 -2.46 -6.91
N ARG A 173 10.74 -2.88 -6.64
CA ARG A 173 10.47 -4.19 -6.03
C ARG A 173 10.69 -5.34 -6.99
N GLU A 174 10.28 -5.17 -8.24
CA GLU A 174 10.43 -6.18 -9.28
C GLU A 174 11.57 -5.80 -10.23
N LYS A 175 12.46 -6.76 -10.55
CA LYS A 175 13.51 -6.59 -11.56
C LYS A 175 13.04 -5.99 -12.89
N SER A 176 11.79 -6.28 -13.29
CA SER A 176 11.18 -5.73 -14.50
C SER A 176 10.99 -4.20 -14.46
N GLY A 177 10.99 -3.57 -13.29
CA GLY A 177 10.91 -2.12 -13.13
C GLY A 177 12.19 -1.39 -13.55
N ILE A 178 13.36 -2.04 -13.45
CA ILE A 178 14.66 -1.43 -13.80
C ILE A 178 14.69 -0.90 -15.25
N PRO A 179 14.37 -1.73 -16.29
CA PRO A 179 14.34 -1.23 -17.65
C PRO A 179 13.26 -0.17 -17.90
N LEU A 180 12.15 -0.18 -17.14
CA LEU A 180 11.12 0.86 -17.23
C LEU A 180 11.65 2.20 -16.74
N VAL A 181 12.26 2.25 -15.54
CA VAL A 181 12.86 3.47 -14.99
C VAL A 181 13.90 4.04 -15.96
N LYS A 182 14.80 3.18 -16.47
CA LYS A 182 15.83 3.58 -17.44
C LYS A 182 15.22 4.13 -18.73
N GLY A 183 14.23 3.45 -19.30
CA GLY A 183 13.56 3.87 -20.54
C GLY A 183 12.72 5.15 -20.40
N LEU A 184 12.35 5.51 -19.16
CA LEU A 184 11.61 6.73 -18.82
C LEU A 184 12.53 7.86 -18.33
N GLY A 185 13.85 7.69 -18.41
CA GLY A 185 14.81 8.74 -18.05
C GLY A 185 14.92 9.01 -16.55
N GLY A 186 14.54 8.05 -15.71
CA GLY A 186 14.81 8.10 -14.27
C GLY A 186 16.29 7.86 -13.95
N ALA A 187 16.67 8.12 -12.70
CA ALA A 187 17.99 7.77 -12.19
C ALA A 187 18.26 6.24 -12.26
N ASP A 188 19.53 5.85 -12.17
CA ASP A 188 19.90 4.44 -12.04
C ASP A 188 19.13 3.80 -10.89
N SER A 189 18.49 2.67 -11.18
CA SER A 189 17.63 1.95 -10.25
C SER A 189 18.16 0.56 -9.95
N VAL A 190 17.98 0.14 -8.70
CA VAL A 190 18.34 -1.20 -8.22
C VAL A 190 17.09 -1.97 -7.83
N GLU A 191 17.15 -3.30 -7.92
CA GLU A 191 16.13 -4.16 -7.34
C GLU A 191 16.34 -4.22 -5.82
N CYS A 192 15.28 -3.99 -5.06
CA CYS A 192 15.28 -4.15 -3.60
C CYS A 192 14.14 -5.05 -3.16
N ILE A 193 14.39 -5.76 -2.06
CA ILE A 193 13.37 -6.61 -1.45
C ILE A 193 12.24 -5.76 -0.86
N ASP A 194 11.01 -6.27 -0.95
CA ASP A 194 9.85 -5.68 -0.31
C ASP A 194 10.09 -5.50 1.21
N PRO A 195 9.76 -4.35 1.80
CA PRO A 195 9.99 -4.07 3.22
C PRO A 195 9.30 -5.08 4.13
N VAL A 196 8.17 -5.68 3.71
CA VAL A 196 7.51 -6.73 4.50
C VAL A 196 8.43 -7.92 4.76
N LEU A 197 9.25 -8.27 3.78
CA LEU A 197 10.25 -9.32 3.93
C LEU A 197 11.50 -8.80 4.63
N LEU A 198 11.91 -7.55 4.36
CA LEU A 198 13.09 -6.93 4.97
C LEU A 198 12.98 -6.80 6.50
N ALA A 199 11.80 -6.46 7.01
CA ALA A 199 11.52 -6.32 8.45
C ALA A 199 11.73 -7.62 9.24
N GLY A 200 11.77 -8.77 8.55
CA GLY A 200 12.05 -10.05 9.16
C GLY A 200 10.94 -10.56 10.07
N GLN A 201 11.12 -11.80 10.53
CA GLN A 201 10.09 -12.52 11.27
C GLN A 201 9.81 -11.90 12.65
N GLU A 202 10.84 -11.41 13.33
CA GLU A 202 10.74 -10.91 14.71
C GLU A 202 9.89 -9.64 14.81
N PHE A 203 9.99 -8.74 13.82
CA PHE A 203 9.09 -7.60 13.72
C PHE A 203 7.63 -8.07 13.67
N TRP A 204 7.30 -9.02 12.80
CA TRP A 204 5.93 -9.49 12.66
C TRP A 204 5.44 -10.25 13.89
N LYS A 205 6.28 -11.08 14.52
CA LYS A 205 5.95 -11.74 15.80
C LYS A 205 5.56 -10.72 16.86
N SER A 206 6.27 -9.59 16.94
CA SER A 206 5.94 -8.51 17.90
C SER A 206 4.57 -7.86 17.66
N LYS A 207 3.99 -7.99 16.46
CA LYS A 207 2.69 -7.39 16.09
C LYS A 207 1.50 -8.34 16.22
N ILE A 208 1.72 -9.65 16.46
CA ILE A 208 0.65 -10.65 16.55
C ILE A 208 -0.17 -10.49 17.84
N GLY A 209 0.44 -9.98 18.91
CA GLY A 209 -0.19 -9.89 20.24
C GLY A 209 -0.62 -11.28 20.74
N ASP A 210 -1.81 -11.37 21.34
CA ASP A 210 -2.37 -12.63 21.86
C ASP A 210 -3.12 -13.47 20.80
N ALA A 211 -3.05 -13.07 19.53
CA ALA A 211 -3.73 -13.80 18.46
C ALA A 211 -3.11 -15.19 18.27
N SER A 212 -3.94 -16.22 18.31
CA SER A 212 -3.54 -17.60 18.04
C SER A 212 -4.43 -18.21 16.96
N VAL A 213 -3.81 -19.03 16.11
CA VAL A 213 -4.56 -19.86 15.17
C VAL A 213 -5.04 -21.09 15.92
N THR A 214 -6.36 -21.27 16.01
CA THR A 214 -7.00 -22.34 16.79
C THR A 214 -6.94 -23.73 16.13
N CYS A 215 -6.11 -23.90 15.10
CA CYS A 215 -5.98 -25.15 14.38
C CYS A 215 -4.56 -25.40 13.89
N ASP A 216 -4.03 -26.59 14.18
CA ASP A 216 -2.65 -26.98 13.86
C ASP A 216 -2.41 -27.16 12.36
N LYS A 217 -3.46 -27.60 11.63
CA LYS A 217 -3.41 -27.82 10.19
C LYS A 217 -4.61 -27.17 9.51
N TYR A 218 -4.33 -26.31 8.55
CA TYR A 218 -5.36 -25.57 7.81
C TYR A 218 -4.91 -25.27 6.39
N ILE A 219 -5.89 -24.93 5.55
CA ILE A 219 -5.68 -24.33 4.25
C ILE A 219 -5.87 -22.83 4.41
N PHE A 220 -4.80 -22.07 4.23
CA PHE A 220 -4.86 -20.62 4.20
C PHE A 220 -5.26 -20.14 2.82
N VAL A 221 -6.27 -19.27 2.74
CA VAL A 221 -6.73 -18.69 1.49
C VAL A 221 -6.70 -17.17 1.62
N TYR A 222 -5.93 -16.55 0.74
CA TYR A 222 -5.83 -15.10 0.60
C TYR A 222 -6.12 -14.71 -0.84
N GLN A 223 -7.01 -13.74 -1.04
CA GLN A 223 -7.39 -13.27 -2.38
C GLN A 223 -7.32 -11.74 -2.46
N LEU A 224 -6.45 -11.24 -3.34
CA LEU A 224 -6.39 -9.81 -3.68
C LEU A 224 -7.55 -9.39 -4.59
N SER A 225 -7.90 -10.24 -5.55
CA SER A 225 -9.04 -10.06 -6.45
C SER A 225 -10.03 -11.22 -6.32
N ARG A 226 -11.32 -10.90 -6.44
CA ARG A 226 -12.38 -11.90 -6.31
C ARG A 226 -12.29 -12.89 -7.47
N ASN A 227 -11.80 -14.09 -7.17
CA ASN A 227 -11.83 -15.22 -8.09
C ASN A 227 -12.73 -16.32 -7.51
N MET A 228 -13.84 -16.61 -8.19
CA MET A 228 -14.85 -17.58 -7.71
C MET A 228 -14.36 -19.05 -7.75
N ASN A 229 -13.30 -19.34 -8.49
CA ASN A 229 -12.74 -20.69 -8.57
C ASN A 229 -11.91 -21.05 -7.34
N ILE A 230 -11.26 -20.08 -6.71
CA ILE A 230 -10.40 -20.30 -5.54
C ILE A 230 -11.20 -20.83 -4.33
N PRO A 231 -12.33 -20.22 -3.91
CA PRO A 231 -13.14 -20.78 -2.83
C PRO A 231 -13.66 -22.18 -3.12
N SER A 232 -14.06 -22.44 -4.37
CA SER A 232 -14.55 -23.76 -4.81
C SER A 232 -13.45 -24.82 -4.73
N PHE A 233 -12.25 -24.49 -5.20
CA PHE A 233 -11.06 -25.34 -5.10
C PHE A 233 -10.66 -25.58 -3.63
N ALA A 234 -10.58 -24.52 -2.82
CA ALA A 234 -10.22 -24.62 -1.40
C ALA A 234 -11.20 -25.50 -0.63
N LYS A 235 -12.51 -25.40 -0.89
CA LYS A 235 -13.54 -26.29 -0.31
C LYS A 235 -13.36 -27.74 -0.71
N LYS A 236 -13.04 -28.01 -1.99
CA LYS A 236 -12.73 -29.37 -2.44
C LYS A 236 -11.50 -29.93 -1.72
N LEU A 237 -10.40 -29.18 -1.73
CA LEU A 237 -9.14 -29.55 -1.08
C LEU A 237 -9.31 -29.77 0.43
N ALA A 238 -10.09 -28.93 1.10
CA ALA A 238 -10.41 -29.04 2.52
C ALA A 238 -11.15 -30.34 2.87
N ARG A 239 -12.12 -30.75 2.03
CA ARG A 239 -12.82 -32.04 2.20
C ARG A 239 -11.87 -33.22 2.00
N ASP A 240 -11.09 -33.19 0.92
CA ASP A 240 -10.19 -34.28 0.57
C ASP A 240 -9.07 -34.46 1.62
N LYS A 241 -8.60 -33.36 2.21
CA LYS A 241 -7.54 -33.35 3.23
C LYS A 241 -8.05 -33.33 4.67
N LYS A 242 -9.36 -33.22 4.89
CA LYS A 242 -9.99 -33.05 6.21
C LYS A 242 -9.40 -31.88 7.01
N LEU A 243 -9.18 -30.74 6.35
CA LEU A 243 -8.58 -29.53 6.94
C LEU A 243 -9.59 -28.39 7.04
N LYS A 244 -9.40 -27.51 8.03
CA LYS A 244 -10.14 -26.24 8.12
C LYS A 244 -9.62 -25.25 7.08
N ILE A 245 -10.49 -24.34 6.64
CA ILE A 245 -10.10 -23.21 5.76
C ILE A 245 -10.04 -21.95 6.63
N LEU A 246 -8.91 -21.25 6.57
CA LEU A 246 -8.78 -19.89 7.07
C LEU A 246 -8.77 -18.95 5.88
N PHE A 247 -9.78 -18.08 5.79
CA PHE A 247 -9.99 -17.22 4.64
C PHE A 247 -9.80 -15.76 5.05
N VAL A 248 -8.87 -15.07 4.40
CA VAL A 248 -8.56 -13.66 4.63
C VAL A 248 -8.88 -12.86 3.37
N THR A 249 -9.58 -11.74 3.56
CA THR A 249 -10.02 -10.80 2.51
C THR A 249 -9.56 -9.40 2.82
#